data_AF-A0A2A6RJ99-F1
#
_entry.id   AF-A0A2A6RJ99-F1
#
_cell.length_a   1.000
_cell.length_b   1.000
_cell.length_c   1.000
_cell.angle_alpha   90.00
_cell.angle_beta   90.00
_cell.angle_gamma   90.00
#
_symmetry.space_group_name_H-M   'P 1'
#
loop_
_entity.id
_entity.type
_entity.pdbx_description
1 polymer ?
#
loop_
_entity_poly.entity_id
_entity_poly.type
_entity_poly.pdbx_seq_one_letter_code
_entity_poly.pdbx_strand_id
1 'polypeptide(L)'
;MHTINHRGNAAANRVIRGRVFWLALPAVGEQLLNTLVGLVDIYLVGNLSSAASAQLGYGSATALTATGLGNQFTWLMMVLFMATGVGAAALVARSVGARDPASLQRILRQTFVLATLVGLITTLLGFFLAPSFLALIAAPLEARPIGVSYIQINAMAFLPAVFLLVGTACMRAAGDTRTPLMLMLGVNLINIITSWLLVNGELGLPTLGVDGAALGSALARTVGGIVMVGLLLRGHGVLKLIPSLQPDGTMLARLIKIGLPTAGEQFAFHAALLIFVRFVTGLGTTVFAAHNVTIYIESLSFLPGMGYAAATGALVGQALGAGKPHQAERYTYEALWQGGLMMSLLGALMFLIPGPIVAIFSNDPGVVAAATPILRAAGLMQPALAVSFIILGALRGAGDTRWPLMSRILTTWVMRLPLTFLLVGVLDLGLAGIWLAMATDFTLQAIMALWRFAAGHWKRIEV
;
A
#
# COMPACT_ATOMS: atom_id res chain seq x y z
N MET A 1 -14.03 -9.03 -46.80
CA MET A 1 -12.86 -9.26 -45.90
C MET A 1 -12.74 -8.26 -44.73
N HIS A 2 -13.31 -7.04 -44.80
CA HIS A 2 -13.23 -6.03 -43.72
C HIS A 2 -14.08 -6.31 -42.46
N THR A 3 -15.16 -7.10 -42.55
CA THR A 3 -16.08 -7.38 -41.43
C THR A 3 -15.64 -8.52 -40.51
N ILE A 4 -14.73 -9.39 -40.95
CA ILE A 4 -14.22 -10.52 -40.15
C ILE A 4 -13.18 -10.03 -39.12
N ASN A 5 -12.43 -8.96 -39.45
CA ASN A 5 -11.40 -8.39 -38.58
C ASN A 5 -11.98 -7.63 -37.36
N HIS A 6 -13.16 -7.03 -37.50
CA HIS A 6 -13.83 -6.33 -36.39
C HIS A 6 -14.35 -7.29 -35.32
N ARG A 7 -14.87 -8.47 -35.70
CA ARG A 7 -15.37 -9.47 -34.73
C ARG A 7 -14.24 -10.15 -33.95
N GLY A 8 -13.11 -10.43 -34.62
CA GLY A 8 -11.90 -10.95 -33.96
C GLY A 8 -11.30 -9.97 -32.95
N ASN A 9 -11.23 -8.67 -33.31
CA ASN A 9 -10.73 -7.63 -32.41
C ASN A 9 -11.67 -7.36 -31.23
N ALA A 10 -12.99 -7.41 -31.42
CA ALA A 10 -13.98 -7.26 -30.35
C ALA A 10 -13.92 -8.42 -29.35
N ALA A 11 -13.78 -9.66 -29.82
CA ALA A 11 -13.62 -10.84 -28.96
C ALA A 11 -12.30 -10.78 -28.15
N ALA A 12 -11.19 -10.41 -28.80
CA ALA A 12 -9.91 -10.22 -28.14
C ALA A 12 -9.97 -9.12 -27.06
N ASN A 13 -10.59 -7.98 -27.36
CA ASN A 13 -10.82 -6.90 -26.38
C ASN A 13 -11.66 -7.38 -25.20
N ARG A 14 -12.72 -8.15 -25.44
CA ARG A 14 -13.58 -8.69 -24.37
C ARG A 14 -12.80 -9.60 -23.42
N VAL A 15 -11.90 -10.44 -23.94
CA VAL A 15 -11.04 -11.31 -23.13
C VAL A 15 -10.04 -10.50 -22.31
N ILE A 16 -9.39 -9.50 -22.91
CA ILE A 16 -8.44 -8.61 -22.21
C ILE A 16 -9.17 -7.85 -21.09
N ARG A 17 -10.29 -7.20 -21.43
CA ARG A 17 -11.12 -6.44 -20.49
C ARG A 17 -11.56 -7.31 -19.30
N GLY A 18 -12.05 -8.52 -19.59
CA GLY A 18 -12.46 -9.48 -18.56
C GLY A 18 -11.31 -9.91 -17.66
N ARG A 19 -10.13 -10.23 -18.22
CA ARG A 19 -8.95 -10.61 -17.42
C ARG A 19 -8.50 -9.49 -16.48
N VAL A 20 -8.42 -8.25 -17.00
CA VAL A 20 -8.06 -7.09 -16.18
C VAL A 20 -9.05 -6.91 -15.04
N PHE A 21 -10.35 -6.91 -15.34
CA PHE A 21 -11.40 -6.71 -14.35
C PHE A 21 -11.38 -7.77 -13.24
N TRP A 22 -11.32 -9.05 -13.62
CA TRP A 22 -11.36 -10.16 -12.67
C TRP A 22 -10.09 -10.31 -11.84
N LEU A 23 -8.96 -9.78 -12.29
CA LEU A 23 -7.74 -9.69 -11.48
C LEU A 23 -7.75 -8.47 -10.57
N ALA A 24 -8.13 -7.31 -11.12
CA ALA A 24 -8.08 -6.04 -10.41
C ALA A 24 -9.10 -5.97 -9.27
N LEU A 25 -10.35 -6.41 -9.47
CA LEU A 25 -11.40 -6.25 -8.46
C LEU A 25 -11.06 -6.98 -7.13
N PRO A 26 -10.63 -8.26 -7.13
CA PRO A 26 -10.16 -8.90 -5.90
C PRO A 26 -8.93 -8.22 -5.30
N ALA A 27 -8.00 -7.72 -6.13
CA ALA A 27 -6.84 -6.98 -5.63
C ALA A 27 -7.24 -5.66 -4.96
N VAL A 28 -8.26 -4.95 -5.47
CA VAL A 28 -8.83 -3.76 -4.80
C VAL A 28 -9.43 -4.14 -3.44
N GLY A 29 -10.21 -5.23 -3.40
CA GLY A 29 -10.75 -5.77 -2.14
C GLY A 29 -9.64 -6.14 -1.14
N GLU A 30 -8.55 -6.73 -1.62
CA GLU A 30 -7.39 -7.04 -0.80
C GLU A 30 -6.73 -5.77 -0.23
N GLN A 31 -6.59 -4.70 -1.02
CA GLN A 31 -6.03 -3.42 -0.54
C GLN A 31 -6.94 -2.76 0.51
N LEU A 32 -8.26 -2.85 0.34
CA LEU A 32 -9.25 -2.41 1.33
C LEU A 32 -9.08 -3.17 2.65
N LEU A 33 -8.98 -4.50 2.58
CA LEU A 33 -8.79 -5.34 3.75
C LEU A 33 -7.43 -5.12 4.43
N ASN A 34 -6.36 -4.84 3.68
CA ASN A 34 -5.08 -4.45 4.28
C ASN A 34 -5.20 -3.15 5.08
N THR A 35 -5.96 -2.18 4.57
CA THR A 35 -6.20 -0.91 5.25
C THR A 35 -7.09 -1.08 6.48
N LEU A 36 -8.10 -1.96 6.39
CA LEU A 36 -9.07 -2.22 7.45
C LEU A 36 -8.42 -2.73 8.74
N VAL A 37 -7.36 -3.55 8.65
CA VAL A 37 -6.59 -4.03 9.81
C VAL A 37 -6.13 -2.85 10.69
N GLY A 38 -5.54 -1.81 10.10
CA GLY A 38 -5.07 -0.64 10.85
C GLY A 38 -6.22 0.23 11.36
N LEU A 39 -7.30 0.36 10.58
CA LEU A 39 -8.46 1.15 10.98
C LEU A 39 -9.20 0.55 12.18
N VAL A 40 -9.30 -0.78 12.26
CA VAL A 40 -9.91 -1.49 13.40
C VAL A 40 -9.11 -1.23 14.68
N ASP A 41 -7.79 -1.36 14.61
CA ASP A 41 -6.91 -1.11 15.77
C ASP A 41 -7.08 0.33 16.28
N ILE A 42 -7.05 1.32 15.38
CA ILE A 42 -7.25 2.74 15.74
C ILE A 42 -8.64 2.98 16.33
N TYR A 43 -9.68 2.39 15.74
CA TYR A 43 -11.05 2.54 16.22
C TYR A 43 -11.23 1.98 17.63
N LEU A 44 -10.78 0.74 17.88
CA LEU A 44 -10.95 0.09 19.17
C LEU A 44 -10.16 0.81 20.27
N VAL A 45 -8.92 1.19 19.99
CA VAL A 45 -8.07 1.93 20.94
C VAL A 45 -8.59 3.36 21.18
N GLY A 46 -9.22 3.98 20.18
CA GLY A 46 -9.90 5.27 20.34
C GLY A 46 -11.15 5.19 21.22
N ASN A 47 -11.77 4.01 21.32
CA ASN A 47 -12.98 3.74 22.09
C ASN A 47 -12.69 2.87 23.33
N LEU A 48 -11.61 3.18 24.06
CA LEU A 48 -11.38 2.56 25.37
C LEU A 48 -12.51 2.93 26.33
N SER A 49 -13.06 1.92 27.01
CA SER A 49 -14.07 2.13 28.04
C SER A 49 -13.47 2.86 29.24
N SER A 50 -14.32 3.54 30.02
CA SER A 50 -13.88 4.21 31.25
C SER A 50 -13.27 3.22 32.25
N ALA A 51 -13.80 1.99 32.31
CA ALA A 51 -13.27 0.91 33.13
C ALA A 51 -11.88 0.47 32.66
N ALA A 52 -11.71 0.26 31.35
CA ALA A 52 -10.42 -0.10 30.77
C ALA A 52 -9.38 1.00 31.00
N SER A 53 -9.75 2.27 30.79
CA SER A 53 -8.87 3.42 31.01
C SER A 53 -8.43 3.53 32.47
N ALA A 54 -9.34 3.28 33.42
CA ALA A 54 -9.02 3.27 34.85
C ALA A 54 -8.06 2.14 35.23
N GLN A 55 -8.24 0.95 34.65
CA GLN A 55 -7.38 -0.21 34.90
C GLN A 55 -5.98 -0.05 34.29
N LEU A 56 -5.89 0.51 33.09
CA LEU A 56 -4.65 0.65 32.33
C LEU A 56 -3.82 1.89 32.75
N GLY A 57 -4.44 2.86 33.42
CA GLY A 57 -3.79 4.09 33.86
C GLY A 57 -3.54 5.11 32.74
N TYR A 58 -4.17 4.93 31.57
CA TYR A 58 -4.14 5.87 30.45
C TYR A 58 -5.47 5.89 29.70
N GLY A 59 -5.78 7.03 29.07
CA GLY A 59 -7.01 7.19 28.29
C GLY A 59 -6.81 7.01 26.78
N SER A 60 -7.91 7.07 26.03
CA SER A 60 -7.92 6.93 24.56
C SER A 60 -6.95 7.87 23.83
N ALA A 61 -6.72 9.08 24.35
CA ALA A 61 -5.82 10.05 23.71
C ALA A 61 -4.35 9.57 23.71
N THR A 62 -3.85 9.13 24.87
CA THR A 62 -2.50 8.53 25.01
C THR A 62 -2.41 7.26 24.18
N ALA A 63 -3.48 6.46 24.19
CA ALA A 63 -3.56 5.19 23.47
C ALA A 63 -3.47 5.38 21.95
N LEU A 64 -4.27 6.29 21.38
CA LEU A 64 -4.23 6.68 19.97
C LEU A 64 -2.86 7.24 19.57
N THR A 65 -2.25 8.06 20.43
CA THR A 65 -0.91 8.59 20.21
C THR A 65 0.13 7.46 20.14
N ALA A 66 0.12 6.55 21.11
CA ALA A 66 1.03 5.41 21.15
C ALA A 66 0.87 4.49 19.92
N THR A 67 -0.37 4.13 19.56
CA THR A 67 -0.67 3.30 18.39
C THR A 67 -0.27 3.99 17.08
N GLY A 68 -0.52 5.29 16.95
CA GLY A 68 -0.13 6.06 15.76
C GLY A 68 1.40 6.08 15.56
N LEU A 69 2.16 6.35 16.61
CA LEU A 69 3.63 6.33 16.57
C LEU A 69 4.18 4.92 16.28
N GLY A 70 3.57 3.88 16.86
CA GLY A 70 3.93 2.50 16.60
C GLY A 70 3.62 2.04 15.16
N ASN A 71 2.50 2.50 14.60
CA ASN A 71 2.14 2.26 13.20
C ASN A 71 3.14 2.92 12.24
N GLN A 72 3.63 4.11 12.57
CA GLN A 72 4.67 4.78 11.77
C GLN A 72 5.94 3.91 11.67
N PHE A 73 6.36 3.29 12.78
CA PHE A 73 7.49 2.36 12.80
C PHE A 73 7.20 1.11 11.95
N THR A 74 6.05 0.48 12.17
CA THR A 74 5.62 -0.72 11.43
C THR A 74 5.58 -0.45 9.92
N TRP A 75 5.12 0.73 9.52
CA TRP A 75 5.09 1.15 8.13
C TRP A 75 6.49 1.23 7.51
N LEU A 76 7.49 1.77 8.22
CA LEU A 76 8.89 1.77 7.75
C LEU A 76 9.41 0.35 7.48
N MET A 77 9.01 -0.62 8.31
CA MET A 77 9.35 -2.03 8.10
C MET A 77 8.61 -2.62 6.88
N MET A 78 7.35 -2.24 6.67
CA MET A 78 6.59 -2.67 5.48
C MET A 78 7.22 -2.22 4.16
N VAL A 79 7.92 -1.08 4.11
CA VAL A 79 8.68 -0.64 2.91
C VAL A 79 9.71 -1.69 2.48
N LEU A 80 10.40 -2.30 3.44
CA LEU A 80 11.38 -3.35 3.18
C LEU A 80 10.69 -4.63 2.67
N PHE A 81 9.49 -4.93 3.17
CA PHE A 81 8.70 -6.07 2.69
C PHE A 81 8.23 -5.86 1.26
N MET A 82 7.75 -4.65 0.94
CA MET A 82 7.34 -4.26 -0.41
C MET A 82 8.48 -4.37 -1.41
N ALA A 83 9.72 -4.03 -1.03
CA ALA A 83 10.89 -4.20 -1.88
C ALA A 83 11.03 -5.66 -2.33
N THR A 84 11.01 -6.60 -1.38
CA THR A 84 11.06 -8.04 -1.65
C THR A 84 9.86 -8.49 -2.50
N GLY A 85 8.65 -8.03 -2.17
CA GLY A 85 7.42 -8.39 -2.87
C GLY A 85 7.40 -7.94 -4.34
N VAL A 86 7.88 -6.73 -4.65
CA VAL A 86 7.91 -6.20 -6.02
C VAL A 86 8.96 -6.92 -6.86
N GLY A 87 10.15 -7.17 -6.32
CA GLY A 87 11.17 -7.98 -6.99
C GLY A 87 10.66 -9.39 -7.31
N ALA A 88 10.02 -10.03 -6.34
CA ALA A 88 9.42 -11.35 -6.51
C ALA A 88 8.29 -11.34 -7.56
N ALA A 89 7.36 -10.39 -7.47
CA ALA A 89 6.24 -10.29 -8.38
C ALA A 89 6.68 -10.12 -9.84
N ALA A 90 7.68 -9.27 -10.11
CA ALA A 90 8.19 -9.07 -11.46
C ALA A 90 8.80 -10.35 -12.06
N LEU A 91 9.64 -11.05 -11.29
CA LEU A 91 10.29 -12.29 -11.75
C LEU A 91 9.29 -13.46 -11.86
N VAL A 92 8.39 -13.63 -10.88
CA VAL A 92 7.33 -14.65 -10.92
C VAL A 92 6.42 -14.43 -12.12
N ALA A 93 5.93 -13.21 -12.34
CA ALA A 93 5.09 -12.91 -13.50
C ALA A 93 5.82 -13.23 -14.82
N ARG A 94 7.12 -12.91 -14.90
CA ARG A 94 7.95 -13.21 -16.06
C ARG A 94 8.05 -14.71 -16.33
N SER A 95 8.38 -15.51 -15.32
CA SER A 95 8.53 -16.96 -15.47
C SER A 95 7.21 -17.68 -15.72
N VAL A 96 6.11 -17.20 -15.13
CA VAL A 96 4.76 -17.69 -15.44
C VAL A 96 4.40 -17.39 -16.90
N GLY A 97 4.69 -16.18 -17.38
CA GLY A 97 4.49 -15.80 -18.78
C GLY A 97 5.31 -16.65 -19.76
N ALA A 98 6.57 -16.91 -19.42
CA ALA A 98 7.50 -17.73 -20.20
C ALA A 98 7.20 -19.24 -20.13
N ARG A 99 6.30 -19.66 -19.24
CA ARG A 99 6.01 -21.08 -18.92
C ARG A 99 7.26 -21.85 -18.49
N ASP A 100 8.11 -21.22 -17.68
CA ASP A 100 9.34 -21.80 -17.13
C ASP A 100 9.14 -22.17 -15.64
N PRO A 101 8.68 -23.41 -15.34
CA PRO A 101 8.45 -23.85 -13.96
C PRO A 101 9.75 -23.98 -13.15
N ALA A 102 10.88 -24.27 -13.80
CA ALA A 102 12.16 -24.44 -13.12
C ALA A 102 12.69 -23.11 -12.59
N SER A 103 12.66 -22.06 -13.43
CA SER A 103 12.96 -20.70 -13.01
C SER A 103 11.98 -20.21 -11.96
N LEU A 104 10.68 -20.47 -12.14
CA LEU A 104 9.64 -20.09 -11.17
C LEU A 104 9.90 -20.67 -9.77
N GLN A 105 10.23 -21.97 -9.69
CA GLN A 105 10.56 -22.61 -8.42
C GLN A 105 11.83 -22.01 -7.78
N ARG A 106 12.87 -21.74 -8.60
CA ARG A 106 14.10 -21.09 -8.14
C ARG A 106 13.83 -19.69 -7.58
N ILE A 107 12.99 -18.90 -8.26
CA ILE A 107 12.57 -17.56 -7.81
C ILE A 107 11.82 -17.64 -6.50
N LEU A 108 10.81 -18.52 -6.37
CA LEU A 108 10.04 -18.68 -5.14
C LEU A 108 10.94 -19.03 -3.95
N ARG A 109 11.86 -19.99 -4.13
CA ARG A 109 12.80 -20.37 -3.09
C ARG A 109 13.64 -19.18 -2.62
N GLN A 110 14.28 -18.47 -3.54
CA GLN A 110 15.15 -17.34 -3.18
C GLN A 110 14.37 -16.14 -2.65
N THR A 111 13.12 -15.98 -3.08
CA THR A 111 12.19 -15.00 -2.55
C THR A 111 11.91 -15.26 -1.07
N PHE A 112 11.65 -16.51 -0.67
CA PHE A 112 11.41 -16.86 0.75
C PHE A 112 12.70 -16.87 1.60
N VAL A 113 13.86 -17.15 1.00
CA VAL A 113 15.16 -16.94 1.67
C VAL A 113 15.36 -15.45 1.97
N LEU A 114 15.13 -14.57 0.98
CA LEU A 114 15.23 -13.13 1.16
C LEU A 114 14.19 -12.61 2.16
N ALA A 115 12.94 -13.08 2.08
CA ALA A 115 11.89 -12.73 3.02
C ALA A 115 12.24 -13.16 4.46
N THR A 116 12.87 -14.33 4.64
CA THR A 116 13.34 -14.78 5.95
C THR A 116 14.41 -13.84 6.50
N LEU A 117 15.40 -13.48 5.67
CA LEU A 117 16.45 -12.54 6.07
C LEU A 117 15.86 -11.16 6.44
N VAL A 118 15.00 -10.61 5.57
CA VAL A 118 14.35 -9.31 5.81
C VAL A 118 13.46 -9.37 7.05
N GLY A 119 12.65 -10.42 7.21
CA GLY A 119 11.77 -10.60 8.36
C GLY A 119 12.53 -10.72 9.68
N LEU A 120 13.63 -11.48 9.72
CA LEU A 120 14.48 -11.57 10.91
C LEU A 120 15.14 -10.22 11.24
N ILE A 121 15.68 -9.53 10.23
CA ILE A 121 16.28 -8.21 10.42
C ILE A 121 15.23 -7.23 10.96
N THR A 122 14.04 -7.14 10.36
CA THR A 122 13.02 -6.21 10.83
C THR A 122 12.45 -6.59 12.19
N THR A 123 12.33 -7.88 12.52
CA THR A 123 11.95 -8.34 13.87
C THR A 123 12.99 -7.89 14.90
N LEU A 124 14.29 -8.10 14.64
CA LEU A 124 15.36 -7.66 15.55
C LEU A 124 15.37 -6.13 15.68
N LEU A 125 15.25 -5.41 14.57
CA LEU A 125 15.19 -3.96 14.58
C LEU A 125 13.96 -3.47 15.37
N GLY A 126 12.78 -4.03 15.14
CA GLY A 126 11.56 -3.67 15.86
C GLY A 126 11.66 -3.94 17.36
N PHE A 127 12.22 -5.08 17.75
CA PHE A 127 12.30 -5.43 19.16
C PHE A 127 13.29 -4.56 19.94
N PHE A 128 14.49 -4.34 19.38
CA PHE A 128 15.58 -3.63 20.06
C PHE A 128 15.59 -2.12 19.84
N LEU A 129 15.18 -1.62 18.67
CA LEU A 129 15.23 -0.19 18.38
C LEU A 129 13.95 0.56 18.76
N ALA A 130 12.85 -0.11 19.13
CA ALA A 130 11.60 0.56 19.51
C ALA A 130 11.78 1.69 20.55
N PRO A 131 12.51 1.49 21.68
CA PRO A 131 12.71 2.55 22.67
C PRO A 131 13.49 3.74 22.12
N SER A 132 14.53 3.48 21.32
CA SER A 132 15.40 4.51 20.73
C SER A 132 14.68 5.27 19.62
N PHE A 133 13.89 4.59 18.79
CA PHE A 133 13.08 5.19 17.75
C PHE A 133 12.06 6.17 18.34
N LEU A 134 11.32 5.74 19.37
CA LEU A 134 10.35 6.62 20.03
C LEU A 134 11.01 7.78 20.78
N ALA A 135 12.25 7.61 21.26
CA ALA A 135 13.06 8.72 21.77
C ALA A 135 13.37 9.74 20.68
N LEU A 136 13.85 9.26 19.54
CA LEU A 136 14.33 10.07 18.43
C LEU A 136 13.24 10.97 17.86
N ILE A 137 12.01 10.46 17.78
CA ILE A 137 10.85 11.22 17.31
C ILE A 137 10.18 12.05 18.40
N ALA A 138 10.81 12.16 19.58
CA ALA A 138 10.31 12.91 20.74
C ALA A 138 8.87 12.51 21.16
N ALA A 139 8.60 11.19 21.21
CA ALA A 139 7.31 10.68 21.66
C ALA A 139 6.99 11.17 23.10
N PRO A 140 5.75 11.59 23.39
CA PRO A 140 5.35 11.99 24.73
C PRO A 140 5.68 10.92 25.78
N LEU A 141 6.18 11.33 26.95
CA LEU A 141 6.69 10.42 27.98
C LEU A 141 5.64 9.39 28.44
N GLU A 142 4.37 9.80 28.50
CA GLU A 142 3.23 8.94 28.85
C GLU A 142 2.89 7.90 27.77
N ALA A 143 3.03 8.25 26.48
CA ALA A 143 2.70 7.37 25.36
C ALA A 143 3.86 6.45 24.96
N ARG A 144 5.09 6.84 25.31
CA ARG A 144 6.31 6.14 24.92
C ARG A 144 6.39 4.68 25.38
N PRO A 145 6.17 4.32 26.67
CA PRO A 145 6.26 2.91 27.08
C PRO A 145 5.19 2.04 26.40
N ILE A 146 3.98 2.58 26.23
CA ILE A 146 2.88 1.91 25.54
C ILE A 146 3.24 1.68 24.06
N GLY A 147 3.81 2.70 23.40
CA GLY A 147 4.28 2.59 22.02
C GLY A 147 5.42 1.59 21.85
N VAL A 148 6.33 1.47 22.84
CA VAL A 148 7.39 0.45 22.81
C VAL A 148 6.78 -0.94 22.80
N SER A 149 5.85 -1.22 23.74
CA SER A 149 5.16 -2.51 23.81
C SER A 149 4.44 -2.85 22.51
N TYR A 150 3.69 -1.88 21.96
CA TYR A 150 2.99 -2.02 20.68
C TYR A 150 3.92 -2.42 19.53
N ILE A 151 5.07 -1.76 19.40
CA ILE A 151 6.06 -2.07 18.35
C ILE A 151 6.68 -3.45 18.58
N GLN A 152 7.05 -3.78 19.82
CA GLN A 152 7.69 -5.05 20.15
C GLN A 152 6.77 -6.25 19.88
N ILE A 153 5.48 -6.15 20.25
CA ILE A 153 4.46 -7.17 19.96
C ILE A 153 4.31 -7.35 18.44
N ASN A 154 4.16 -6.25 17.69
CA ASN A 154 4.08 -6.31 16.23
C ASN A 154 5.35 -6.88 15.57
N ALA A 155 6.53 -6.56 16.12
CA ALA A 155 7.81 -7.01 15.60
C ALA A 155 7.96 -8.53 15.63
N MET A 156 7.37 -9.19 16.64
CA MET A 156 7.33 -10.66 16.71
C MET A 156 6.55 -11.27 15.54
N ALA A 157 5.60 -10.54 14.94
CA ALA A 157 4.83 -10.98 13.79
C ALA A 157 5.38 -10.50 12.43
N PHE A 158 6.51 -9.78 12.38
CA PHE A 158 7.07 -9.28 11.12
C PHE A 158 7.55 -10.39 10.17
N LEU A 159 8.15 -11.46 10.69
CA LEU A 159 8.56 -12.60 9.87
C LEU A 159 7.36 -13.28 9.16
N PRO A 160 6.28 -13.69 9.83
CA PRO A 160 5.13 -14.22 9.13
C PRO A 160 4.39 -13.15 8.30
N ALA A 161 4.40 -11.88 8.70
CA ALA A 161 3.81 -10.81 7.90
C ALA A 161 4.52 -10.61 6.54
N VAL A 162 5.86 -10.70 6.49
CA VAL A 162 6.59 -10.63 5.21
C VAL A 162 6.33 -11.86 4.35
N PHE A 163 6.16 -13.05 4.94
CA PHE A 163 5.74 -14.24 4.19
C PHE A 163 4.35 -14.09 3.59
N LEU A 164 3.40 -13.54 4.34
CA LEU A 164 2.07 -13.22 3.84
C LEU A 164 2.17 -12.23 2.66
N LEU A 165 2.83 -11.09 2.85
CA LEU A 165 2.92 -10.03 1.83
C LEU A 165 3.61 -10.49 0.55
N VAL A 166 4.74 -11.19 0.68
CA VAL A 166 5.50 -11.67 -0.47
C VAL A 166 4.78 -12.84 -1.16
N GLY A 167 4.14 -13.72 -0.40
CA GLY A 167 3.29 -14.78 -0.93
C GLY A 167 2.10 -14.24 -1.72
N THR A 168 1.41 -13.21 -1.21
CA THR A 168 0.29 -12.59 -1.94
C THR A 168 0.78 -11.90 -3.22
N ALA A 169 1.93 -11.24 -3.17
CA ALA A 169 2.57 -10.66 -4.36
C ALA A 169 2.88 -11.73 -5.44
N CYS A 170 3.41 -12.89 -5.04
CA CYS A 170 3.66 -14.02 -5.94
C CYS A 170 2.36 -14.60 -6.52
N MET A 171 1.31 -14.79 -5.71
CA MET A 171 0.01 -15.26 -6.19
C MET A 171 -0.61 -14.31 -7.21
N ARG A 172 -0.62 -13.00 -6.93
CA ARG A 172 -1.09 -11.98 -7.88
C ARG A 172 -0.28 -12.01 -9.17
N ALA A 173 1.05 -12.10 -9.07
CA ALA A 173 1.95 -12.22 -10.21
C ALA A 173 1.71 -13.48 -11.05
N ALA A 174 1.21 -14.57 -10.45
CA ALA A 174 0.80 -15.78 -11.13
C ALA A 174 -0.64 -15.72 -11.70
N GLY A 175 -1.38 -14.64 -11.45
CA GLY A 175 -2.76 -14.46 -11.92
C GLY A 175 -3.82 -14.98 -10.96
N ASP A 176 -3.49 -15.20 -9.68
CA ASP A 176 -4.47 -15.49 -8.62
C ASP A 176 -4.55 -14.31 -7.64
N THR A 177 -5.63 -13.54 -7.76
CA THR A 177 -5.95 -12.42 -6.84
C THR A 177 -7.07 -12.76 -5.87
N ARG A 178 -7.73 -13.92 -6.03
CA ARG A 178 -8.83 -14.36 -5.15
C ARG A 178 -8.29 -14.97 -3.86
N THR A 179 -7.23 -15.76 -3.94
CA THR A 179 -6.63 -16.39 -2.76
C THR A 179 -6.04 -15.35 -1.80
N PRO A 180 -5.29 -14.32 -2.26
CA PRO A 180 -4.90 -13.18 -1.41
C PRO A 180 -6.08 -12.47 -0.73
N LEU A 181 -7.17 -12.20 -1.47
CA LEU A 181 -8.37 -11.58 -0.92
C LEU A 181 -8.99 -12.43 0.21
N MET A 182 -9.15 -13.74 0.00
CA MET A 182 -9.72 -14.65 0.99
C MET A 182 -8.84 -14.78 2.23
N LEU A 183 -7.52 -14.82 2.05
CA LEU A 183 -6.58 -14.82 3.18
C LEU A 183 -6.70 -13.53 3.98
N MET A 184 -6.77 -12.38 3.31
CA MET A 184 -6.93 -11.09 3.99
C MET A 184 -8.29 -10.95 4.69
N LEU A 185 -9.35 -11.60 4.21
CA LEU A 185 -10.62 -11.69 4.94
C LEU A 185 -10.44 -12.47 6.25
N GLY A 186 -9.75 -13.62 6.21
CA GLY A 186 -9.43 -14.39 7.41
C GLY A 186 -8.55 -13.62 8.40
N VAL A 187 -7.53 -12.91 7.91
CA VAL A 187 -6.67 -12.03 8.72
C VAL A 187 -7.50 -10.94 9.40
N ASN A 188 -8.40 -10.26 8.68
CA ASN A 188 -9.25 -9.24 9.28
C ASN A 188 -10.20 -9.82 10.32
N LEU A 189 -10.80 -10.98 10.06
CA LEU A 189 -11.71 -11.61 11.01
C LEU A 189 -10.99 -11.97 12.31
N ILE A 190 -9.78 -12.55 12.21
CA ILE A 190 -8.96 -12.87 13.38
C ILE A 190 -8.57 -11.59 14.12
N ASN A 191 -8.12 -10.54 13.43
CA ASN A 191 -7.79 -9.27 14.06
C ASN A 191 -9.01 -8.72 14.80
N ILE A 192 -10.14 -8.51 14.12
CA ILE A 192 -11.33 -7.88 14.70
C ILE A 192 -11.76 -8.62 15.96
N ILE A 193 -11.86 -9.95 15.90
CA ILE A 193 -12.27 -10.76 17.05
C ILE A 193 -11.25 -10.63 18.19
N THR A 194 -9.96 -10.85 17.93
CA THR A 194 -8.94 -10.83 18.97
C THR A 194 -8.75 -9.42 19.57
N SER A 195 -8.70 -8.38 18.76
CA SER A 195 -8.59 -6.99 19.20
C SER A 195 -9.82 -6.57 20.00
N TRP A 196 -11.04 -6.90 19.56
CA TRP A 196 -12.26 -6.58 20.30
C TRP A 196 -12.26 -7.24 21.69
N LEU A 197 -11.85 -8.50 21.77
CA LEU A 197 -11.75 -9.24 23.02
C LEU A 197 -10.71 -8.64 24.00
N LEU A 198 -9.53 -8.27 23.51
CA LEU A 198 -8.39 -7.90 24.36
C LEU A 198 -8.26 -6.40 24.66
N VAL A 199 -8.78 -5.51 23.81
CA VAL A 199 -8.63 -4.06 24.02
C VAL A 199 -9.37 -3.63 25.28
N ASN A 200 -10.65 -3.99 25.41
CA ASN A 200 -11.49 -3.63 26.56
C ASN A 200 -11.67 -4.78 27.58
N GLY A 201 -11.13 -5.97 27.33
CA GLY A 201 -11.29 -7.13 28.23
C GLY A 201 -12.69 -7.75 28.19
N GLU A 202 -13.24 -7.91 26.99
CA GLU A 202 -14.59 -8.45 26.79
C GLU A 202 -14.65 -9.95 27.15
N LEU A 203 -15.85 -10.44 27.51
CA LEU A 203 -16.08 -11.85 27.90
C LEU A 203 -15.22 -12.33 29.10
N GLY A 204 -14.77 -11.41 29.96
CA GLY A 204 -13.95 -11.73 31.14
C GLY A 204 -12.47 -11.96 30.83
N LEU A 205 -12.01 -11.61 29.62
CA LEU A 205 -10.59 -11.61 29.26
C LEU A 205 -9.87 -10.39 29.85
N PRO A 206 -8.53 -10.42 29.94
CA PRO A 206 -7.78 -9.29 30.47
C PRO A 206 -7.89 -8.05 29.58
N THR A 207 -8.03 -6.89 30.19
CA THR A 207 -7.93 -5.59 29.53
C THR A 207 -6.47 -5.30 29.20
N LEU A 208 -6.13 -5.28 27.91
CA LEU A 208 -4.77 -5.02 27.42
C LEU A 208 -4.64 -3.72 26.63
N GLY A 209 -5.75 -3.03 26.33
CA GLY A 209 -5.73 -1.76 25.62
C GLY A 209 -4.95 -1.81 24.31
N VAL A 210 -3.95 -0.94 24.19
CA VAL A 210 -3.07 -0.86 23.00
C VAL A 210 -2.36 -2.18 22.71
N ASP A 211 -1.94 -2.92 23.74
CA ASP A 211 -1.26 -4.21 23.58
C ASP A 211 -2.24 -5.27 23.06
N GLY A 212 -3.52 -5.17 23.44
CA GLY A 212 -4.60 -6.01 22.91
C GLY A 212 -4.78 -5.85 21.40
N ALA A 213 -4.76 -4.60 20.91
CA ALA A 213 -4.81 -4.32 19.48
C ALA A 213 -3.54 -4.80 18.74
N ALA A 214 -2.36 -4.61 19.35
CA ALA A 214 -1.11 -5.14 18.80
C ALA A 214 -1.13 -6.67 18.70
N LEU A 215 -1.64 -7.36 19.72
CA LEU A 215 -1.77 -8.82 19.72
C LEU A 215 -2.75 -9.31 18.66
N GLY A 216 -3.89 -8.63 18.49
CA GLY A 216 -4.87 -8.99 17.47
C GLY A 216 -4.29 -8.91 16.05
N SER A 217 -3.62 -7.80 15.73
CA SER A 217 -2.96 -7.64 14.43
C SER A 217 -1.76 -8.59 14.24
N ALA A 218 -0.94 -8.79 15.28
CA ALA A 218 0.20 -9.71 15.26
C ALA A 218 -0.23 -11.17 15.07
N LEU A 219 -1.24 -11.62 15.80
CA LEU A 219 -1.79 -12.98 15.69
C LEU A 219 -2.40 -13.21 14.30
N ALA A 220 -3.22 -12.27 13.83
CA ALA A 220 -3.85 -12.34 12.53
C ALA A 220 -2.83 -12.47 11.39
N ARG A 221 -1.78 -11.64 11.38
CA ARG A 221 -0.70 -11.70 10.40
C ARG A 221 0.13 -12.98 10.54
N THR A 222 0.32 -13.47 11.76
CA THR A 222 1.00 -14.73 12.02
C THR A 222 0.26 -15.91 11.40
N VAL A 223 -1.04 -16.03 11.69
CA VAL A 223 -1.89 -17.07 11.10
C VAL A 223 -1.93 -16.94 9.57
N GLY A 224 -2.12 -15.72 9.04
CA GLY A 224 -2.10 -15.47 7.60
C GLY A 224 -0.79 -15.90 6.92
N GLY A 225 0.35 -15.58 7.53
CA GLY A 225 1.68 -15.98 7.04
C GLY A 225 1.89 -17.49 7.07
N ILE A 226 1.47 -18.17 8.14
CA ILE A 226 1.54 -19.63 8.25
C ILE A 226 0.67 -20.31 7.19
N VAL A 227 -0.58 -19.86 7.02
CA VAL A 227 -1.48 -20.39 6.00
C VAL A 227 -0.92 -20.15 4.59
N MET A 228 -0.38 -18.96 4.31
CA MET A 228 0.26 -18.63 3.03
C MET A 228 1.41 -19.60 2.71
N VAL A 229 2.34 -19.80 3.65
CA VAL A 229 3.44 -20.75 3.47
C VAL A 229 2.91 -22.16 3.28
N GLY A 230 1.93 -22.59 4.09
CA GLY A 230 1.30 -23.91 3.97
C GLY A 230 0.66 -24.16 2.59
N LEU A 231 -0.02 -23.17 2.01
CA LEU A 231 -0.58 -23.24 0.65
C LEU A 231 0.52 -23.41 -0.39
N LEU A 232 1.61 -22.64 -0.30
CA LEU A 232 2.72 -22.72 -1.26
C LEU A 232 3.51 -24.02 -1.13
N LEU A 233 3.68 -24.58 0.08
CA LEU A 233 4.35 -25.87 0.28
C LEU A 233 3.55 -27.04 -0.31
N ARG A 234 2.22 -27.02 -0.16
CA ARG A 234 1.32 -28.02 -0.78
C ARG A 234 1.26 -27.87 -2.30
N GLY A 235 1.54 -26.69 -2.81
CA GLY A 235 1.38 -26.31 -4.21
C GLY A 235 -0.02 -25.75 -4.43
N HIS A 236 -0.09 -24.53 -4.96
CA HIS A 236 -1.33 -23.83 -5.27
C HIS A 236 -1.24 -23.20 -6.66
N GLY A 237 -2.07 -23.68 -7.59
CA GLY A 237 -1.95 -23.34 -9.00
C GLY A 237 -0.58 -23.73 -9.56
N VAL A 238 0.14 -22.76 -10.15
CA VAL A 238 1.49 -22.96 -10.71
C VAL A 238 2.61 -22.75 -9.67
N LEU A 239 2.26 -22.32 -8.46
CA LEU A 239 3.24 -21.98 -7.43
C LEU A 239 3.42 -23.16 -6.47
N LYS A 240 4.65 -23.67 -6.36
CA LYS A 240 5.04 -24.65 -5.36
C LYS A 240 6.38 -24.28 -4.75
N LEU A 241 6.39 -24.02 -3.45
CA LEU A 241 7.60 -23.75 -2.69
C LEU A 241 8.24 -25.08 -2.30
N ILE A 242 9.46 -25.32 -2.78
CA ILE A 242 10.29 -26.43 -2.30
C ILE A 242 11.33 -25.83 -1.35
N PRO A 243 11.25 -26.13 -0.04
CA PRO A 243 12.14 -25.55 0.95
C PRO A 243 13.58 -25.92 0.63
N SER A 244 14.44 -24.91 0.53
CA SER A 244 15.87 -25.12 0.61
C SER A 244 16.57 -23.79 0.90
N LEU A 245 17.46 -23.82 1.88
CA LEU A 245 18.11 -22.63 2.43
C LEU A 245 19.37 -22.20 1.67
N GLN A 246 19.83 -22.95 0.67
CA GLN A 246 21.07 -22.55 -0.01
C GLN A 246 20.80 -21.27 -0.83
N PRO A 247 21.51 -20.17 -0.54
CA PRO A 247 21.32 -18.92 -1.24
C PRO A 247 21.90 -19.03 -2.64
N ASP A 248 21.20 -18.45 -3.60
CA ASP A 248 21.69 -18.24 -4.94
C ASP A 248 21.92 -16.74 -5.12
N GLY A 249 23.17 -16.32 -4.98
CA GLY A 249 23.57 -14.92 -5.04
C GLY A 249 23.13 -14.22 -6.33
N THR A 250 23.06 -14.95 -7.45
CA THR A 250 22.65 -14.37 -8.75
C THR A 250 21.17 -14.02 -8.76
N MET A 251 20.30 -14.92 -8.28
CA MET A 251 18.86 -14.68 -8.20
C MET A 251 18.52 -13.66 -7.10
N LEU A 252 19.21 -13.72 -5.95
CA LEU A 252 19.07 -12.72 -4.89
C LEU A 252 19.43 -11.31 -5.37
N ALA A 253 20.53 -11.17 -6.11
CA ALA A 253 20.93 -9.89 -6.68
C ALA A 253 19.87 -9.34 -7.66
N ARG A 254 19.23 -10.21 -8.47
CA ARG A 254 18.12 -9.81 -9.36
C ARG A 254 16.90 -9.34 -8.59
N LEU A 255 16.47 -10.10 -7.57
CA LEU A 255 15.36 -9.72 -6.68
C LEU A 255 15.61 -8.34 -6.05
N ILE A 256 16.80 -8.13 -5.48
CA ILE A 256 17.19 -6.87 -4.83
C ILE A 256 17.28 -5.73 -5.84
N LYS A 257 17.89 -5.95 -7.02
CA LYS A 257 18.04 -4.92 -8.06
C LYS A 257 16.70 -4.37 -8.54
N ILE A 258 15.65 -5.20 -8.58
CA ILE A 258 14.29 -4.79 -8.95
C ILE A 258 13.57 -4.17 -7.75
N GLY A 259 13.68 -4.78 -6.57
CA GLY A 259 12.95 -4.39 -5.36
C GLY A 259 13.45 -3.10 -4.70
N LEU A 260 14.77 -2.93 -4.60
CA LEU A 260 15.40 -1.83 -3.87
C LEU A 260 15.00 -0.44 -4.36
N PRO A 261 14.92 -0.16 -5.69
CA PRO A 261 14.39 1.11 -6.17
C PRO A 261 12.97 1.42 -5.68
N THR A 262 12.12 0.40 -5.52
CA THR A 262 10.74 0.60 -5.02
C THR A 262 10.74 0.92 -3.51
N ALA A 263 11.62 0.29 -2.73
CA ALA A 263 11.84 0.67 -1.34
C ALA A 263 12.30 2.14 -1.24
N GLY A 264 13.27 2.52 -2.08
CA GLY A 264 13.74 3.91 -2.18
C GLY A 264 12.61 4.88 -2.55
N GLU A 265 11.69 4.47 -3.44
CA GLU A 265 10.56 5.31 -3.88
C GLU A 265 9.62 5.60 -2.69
N GLN A 266 9.26 4.55 -1.94
CA GLN A 266 8.40 4.66 -0.77
C GLN A 266 9.08 5.46 0.35
N PHE A 267 10.36 5.18 0.61
CA PHE A 267 11.12 5.94 1.61
C PHE A 267 11.19 7.43 1.23
N ALA A 268 11.51 7.75 -0.03
CA ALA A 268 11.56 9.13 -0.51
C ALA A 268 10.19 9.82 -0.36
N PHE A 269 9.10 9.14 -0.69
CA PHE A 269 7.75 9.69 -0.55
C PHE A 269 7.42 10.02 0.92
N HIS A 270 7.68 9.10 1.84
CA HIS A 270 7.34 9.30 3.25
C HIS A 270 8.27 10.27 3.97
N ALA A 271 9.56 10.27 3.63
CA ALA A 271 10.49 11.26 4.13
C ALA A 271 10.07 12.69 3.70
N ALA A 272 9.61 12.87 2.46
CA ALA A 272 9.04 14.14 2.02
C ALA A 272 7.74 14.48 2.76
N LEU A 273 6.87 13.49 3.04
CA LEU A 273 5.64 13.69 3.78
C LEU A 273 5.88 14.27 5.19
N LEU A 274 6.95 13.86 5.87
CA LEU A 274 7.31 14.39 7.20
C LEU A 274 7.63 15.90 7.14
N ILE A 275 8.33 16.35 6.11
CA ILE A 275 8.63 17.77 5.88
C ILE A 275 7.35 18.50 5.50
N PHE A 276 6.56 17.92 4.59
CA PHE A 276 5.31 18.48 4.10
C PHE A 276 4.29 18.72 5.23
N VAL A 277 4.19 17.80 6.18
CA VAL A 277 3.26 17.93 7.33
C VAL A 277 3.53 19.19 8.16
N ARG A 278 4.80 19.63 8.28
CA ARG A 278 5.15 20.83 9.05
C ARG A 278 4.49 22.10 8.49
N PHE A 279 4.39 22.19 7.17
CA PHE A 279 3.68 23.29 6.51
C PHE A 279 2.19 23.26 6.84
N VAL A 280 1.58 22.08 6.86
CA VAL A 280 0.16 21.93 7.19
C VAL A 280 -0.11 22.29 8.67
N THR A 281 0.72 21.79 9.58
CA THR A 281 0.55 22.05 11.03
C THR A 281 0.72 23.54 11.37
N GLY A 282 1.51 24.27 10.60
CA GLY A 282 1.70 25.72 10.77
C GLY A 282 0.46 26.57 10.46
N LEU A 283 -0.55 26.01 9.77
CA LEU A 283 -1.75 26.74 9.34
C LEU A 283 -2.87 26.80 10.41
N GLY A 284 -2.64 26.23 11.59
CA GLY A 284 -3.60 26.21 12.68
C GLY A 284 -4.40 24.90 12.79
N THR A 285 -5.02 24.70 13.95
CA THR A 285 -5.61 23.42 14.38
C THR A 285 -6.82 23.01 13.53
N THR A 286 -7.76 23.92 13.26
CA THR A 286 -8.95 23.66 12.43
C THR A 286 -8.56 23.30 11.00
N VAL A 287 -7.56 23.98 10.44
CA VAL A 287 -7.06 23.75 9.08
C VAL A 287 -6.36 22.39 8.98
N PHE A 288 -5.55 22.05 9.98
CA PHE A 288 -4.92 20.74 10.07
C PHE A 288 -5.96 19.61 10.21
N ALA A 289 -7.02 19.81 11.01
CA ALA A 289 -8.11 18.84 11.11
C ALA A 289 -8.82 18.64 9.76
N ALA A 290 -9.11 19.73 9.03
CA ALA A 290 -9.70 19.67 7.69
C ALA A 290 -8.82 18.94 6.67
N HIS A 291 -7.50 19.16 6.71
CA HIS A 291 -6.54 18.39 5.91
C HIS A 291 -6.63 16.89 6.20
N ASN A 292 -6.57 16.48 7.47
CA ASN A 292 -6.61 15.07 7.84
C ASN A 292 -7.91 14.40 7.41
N VAL A 293 -9.07 15.04 7.65
CA VAL A 293 -10.37 14.51 7.20
C VAL A 293 -10.36 14.30 5.68
N THR A 294 -9.83 15.26 4.92
CA THR A 294 -9.78 15.15 3.46
C THR A 294 -8.83 14.02 3.02
N ILE A 295 -7.66 13.87 3.66
CA ILE A 295 -6.72 12.77 3.39
C ILE A 295 -7.36 11.41 3.69
N TYR A 296 -8.14 11.28 4.77
CA TYR A 296 -8.84 10.02 5.06
C TYR A 296 -9.85 9.67 3.97
N ILE A 297 -10.66 10.63 3.52
CA ILE A 297 -11.62 10.42 2.44
C ILE A 297 -10.89 10.07 1.13
N GLU A 298 -9.82 10.79 0.81
CA GLU A 298 -8.98 10.52 -0.37
C GLU A 298 -8.30 9.14 -0.30
N SER A 299 -7.91 8.68 0.89
CA SER A 299 -7.26 7.37 1.04
C SER A 299 -8.12 6.25 0.49
N LEU A 300 -9.44 6.31 0.71
CA LEU A 300 -10.40 5.33 0.22
C LEU A 300 -10.57 5.38 -1.29
N SER A 301 -10.47 6.56 -1.91
CA SER A 301 -10.67 6.74 -3.35
C SER A 301 -9.48 6.28 -4.19
N PHE A 302 -8.25 6.25 -3.64
CA PHE A 302 -7.07 5.75 -4.37
C PHE A 302 -6.77 4.26 -4.17
N LEU A 303 -7.41 3.54 -3.22
CA LEU A 303 -7.27 2.08 -3.08
C LEU A 303 -7.59 1.32 -4.38
N PRO A 304 -8.64 1.68 -5.14
CA PRO A 304 -8.85 1.24 -6.52
C PRO A 304 -7.59 1.27 -7.39
N GLY A 305 -6.91 2.42 -7.43
CA GLY A 305 -5.70 2.62 -8.22
C GLY A 305 -4.59 1.64 -7.85
N MET A 306 -4.38 1.39 -6.55
CA MET A 306 -3.41 0.41 -6.08
C MET A 306 -3.76 -1.03 -6.49
N GLY A 307 -5.02 -1.43 -6.40
CA GLY A 307 -5.47 -2.76 -6.83
C GLY A 307 -5.29 -2.97 -8.34
N TYR A 308 -5.66 -1.97 -9.15
CA TYR A 308 -5.42 -2.00 -10.60
C TYR A 308 -3.91 -1.97 -10.92
N ALA A 309 -3.09 -1.22 -10.19
CA ALA A 309 -1.65 -1.19 -10.37
C ALA A 309 -1.01 -2.57 -10.14
N ALA A 310 -1.42 -3.28 -9.09
CA ALA A 310 -0.95 -4.63 -8.79
C ALA A 310 -1.35 -5.64 -9.89
N ALA A 311 -2.62 -5.61 -10.33
CA ALA A 311 -3.10 -6.48 -11.40
C ALA A 311 -2.42 -6.18 -12.75
N THR A 312 -2.23 -4.90 -13.07
CA THR A 312 -1.55 -4.46 -14.30
C THR A 312 -0.10 -4.90 -14.30
N GLY A 313 0.62 -4.74 -13.19
CA GLY A 313 2.00 -5.21 -13.05
C GLY A 313 2.15 -6.70 -13.32
N ALA A 314 1.24 -7.52 -12.76
CA ALA A 314 1.22 -8.96 -13.02
C ALA A 314 0.99 -9.29 -14.50
N LEU A 315 -0.04 -8.70 -15.12
CA LEU A 315 -0.39 -8.93 -16.53
C LEU A 315 0.69 -8.46 -17.50
N VAL A 316 1.34 -7.32 -17.23
CA VAL A 316 2.47 -6.82 -18.02
C VAL A 316 3.67 -7.76 -17.90
N GLY A 317 4.03 -8.17 -16.68
CA GLY A 317 5.13 -9.11 -16.46
C GLY A 317 4.91 -10.44 -17.18
N GLN A 318 3.70 -11.00 -17.11
CA GLN A 318 3.33 -12.22 -17.82
C GLN A 318 3.35 -12.06 -19.34
N ALA A 319 2.79 -10.97 -19.86
CA ALA A 319 2.76 -10.73 -21.30
C ALA A 319 4.17 -10.54 -21.87
N LEU A 320 5.06 -9.84 -21.15
CA LEU A 320 6.45 -9.71 -21.56
C LEU A 320 7.22 -11.04 -21.45
N GLY A 321 6.94 -11.86 -20.42
CA GLY A 321 7.50 -13.22 -20.30
C GLY A 321 7.08 -14.14 -21.44
N ALA A 322 5.87 -13.95 -21.94
CA ALA A 322 5.35 -14.67 -23.11
C ALA A 322 5.84 -14.09 -24.46
N GLY A 323 6.74 -13.09 -24.45
CA GLY A 323 7.21 -12.42 -25.67
C GLY A 323 6.16 -11.56 -26.37
N LYS A 324 5.15 -11.06 -25.64
CA LYS A 324 3.99 -10.33 -26.18
C LYS A 324 3.90 -8.89 -25.64
N PRO A 325 4.85 -8.00 -25.98
CA PRO A 325 4.86 -6.62 -25.48
C PRO A 325 3.62 -5.80 -25.89
N HIS A 326 3.06 -6.04 -27.08
CA HIS A 326 1.80 -5.40 -27.50
C HIS A 326 0.61 -5.81 -26.63
N GLN A 327 0.61 -7.04 -26.11
CA GLN A 327 -0.43 -7.49 -25.20
C GLN A 327 -0.29 -6.82 -23.82
N ALA A 328 0.94 -6.65 -23.34
CA ALA A 328 1.24 -5.90 -22.11
C ALA A 328 0.71 -4.45 -22.17
N GLU A 329 0.91 -3.80 -23.33
CA GLU A 329 0.42 -2.45 -23.59
C GLU A 329 -1.12 -2.37 -23.55
N ARG A 330 -1.80 -3.31 -24.22
CA ARG A 330 -3.27 -3.39 -24.18
C ARG A 330 -3.81 -3.65 -22.78
N TYR A 331 -3.16 -4.51 -21.99
CA TYR A 331 -3.54 -4.72 -20.59
C TYR A 331 -3.45 -3.42 -19.78
N THR A 332 -2.41 -2.64 -20.01
CA THR A 332 -2.19 -1.36 -19.31
C THR A 332 -3.26 -0.34 -19.68
N TYR A 333 -3.59 -0.18 -20.96
CA TYR A 333 -4.63 0.76 -21.39
C TYR A 333 -6.03 0.35 -20.92
N GLU A 334 -6.35 -0.95 -20.94
CA GLU A 334 -7.62 -1.45 -20.40
C GLU A 334 -7.72 -1.26 -18.89
N ALA A 335 -6.63 -1.47 -18.16
CA ALA A 335 -6.57 -1.17 -16.73
C ALA A 335 -6.73 0.32 -16.48
N LEU A 336 -6.08 1.18 -17.27
CA LEU A 336 -6.21 2.63 -17.16
C LEU A 336 -7.65 3.08 -17.39
N TRP A 337 -8.34 2.50 -18.37
CA TRP A 337 -9.75 2.79 -18.61
C TRP A 337 -10.63 2.35 -17.44
N GLN A 338 -10.50 1.10 -16.98
CA GLN A 338 -11.36 0.55 -15.93
C GLN A 338 -11.08 1.19 -14.56
N GLY A 339 -9.82 1.24 -14.14
CA GLY A 339 -9.40 1.85 -12.88
C GLY A 339 -9.56 3.36 -12.89
N GLY A 340 -9.24 4.02 -14.01
CA GLY A 340 -9.47 5.44 -14.22
C GLY A 340 -10.94 5.80 -14.15
N LEU A 341 -11.84 5.04 -14.78
CA LEU A 341 -13.28 5.24 -14.65
C LEU A 341 -13.73 5.06 -13.20
N MET A 342 -13.30 4.00 -12.51
CA MET A 342 -13.68 3.75 -11.12
C MET A 342 -13.24 4.89 -10.19
N MET A 343 -11.99 5.34 -10.30
CA MET A 343 -11.48 6.46 -9.51
C MET A 343 -12.12 7.79 -9.90
N SER A 344 -12.40 8.03 -11.18
CA SER A 344 -13.08 9.24 -11.64
C SER A 344 -14.52 9.32 -11.14
N LEU A 345 -15.22 8.19 -11.04
CA LEU A 345 -16.57 8.15 -10.44
C LEU A 345 -16.52 8.51 -8.95
N LEU A 346 -15.54 7.98 -8.20
CA LEU A 346 -15.34 8.37 -6.81
C LEU A 346 -14.96 9.85 -6.68
N GLY A 347 -14.11 10.35 -7.58
CA GLY A 347 -13.75 11.77 -7.64
C GLY A 347 -14.92 12.67 -7.98
N ALA A 348 -15.82 12.24 -8.86
CA ALA A 348 -17.05 12.94 -9.16
C ALA A 348 -17.98 13.03 -7.93
N LEU A 349 -18.08 11.95 -7.13
CA LEU A 349 -18.82 11.99 -5.87
C LEU A 349 -18.21 13.01 -4.88
N MET A 350 -16.88 12.99 -4.74
CA MET A 350 -16.15 13.95 -3.89
C MET A 350 -16.36 15.41 -4.36
N PHE A 351 -16.51 15.63 -5.67
CA PHE A 351 -16.74 16.95 -6.24
C PHE A 351 -18.20 17.44 -6.08
N LEU A 352 -19.17 16.56 -6.33
CA LEU A 352 -20.59 16.91 -6.37
C LEU A 352 -21.21 17.05 -4.98
N ILE A 353 -20.85 16.17 -4.04
CA ILE A 353 -21.42 16.12 -2.68
C ILE A 353 -20.37 16.13 -1.57
N PRO A 354 -19.40 17.07 -1.57
CA PRO A 354 -18.32 17.09 -0.58
C PRO A 354 -18.82 17.28 0.86
N GLY A 355 -19.76 18.19 1.08
CA GLY A 355 -20.27 18.52 2.42
C GLY A 355 -20.82 17.30 3.17
N PRO A 356 -21.79 16.55 2.58
CA PRO A 356 -22.28 15.31 3.17
C PRO A 356 -21.18 14.28 3.43
N ILE A 357 -20.20 14.15 2.52
CA ILE A 357 -19.10 13.20 2.70
C ILE A 357 -18.22 13.62 3.89
N VAL A 358 -17.84 14.90 3.99
CA VAL A 358 -17.02 15.41 5.11
C VAL A 358 -17.77 15.30 6.44
N ALA A 359 -19.09 15.55 6.43
CA ALA A 359 -19.93 15.49 7.63
C ALA A 359 -20.01 14.09 8.26
N ILE A 360 -19.73 13.03 7.49
CA ILE A 360 -19.61 11.66 8.05
C ILE A 360 -18.40 11.57 9.00
N PHE A 361 -17.35 12.36 8.77
CA PHE A 361 -16.09 12.29 9.51
C PHE A 361 -15.93 13.40 10.56
N SER A 362 -16.64 14.52 10.43
CA SER A 362 -16.58 15.61 11.40
C SER A 362 -17.89 16.39 11.46
N ASN A 363 -18.35 16.66 12.68
CA ASN A 363 -19.51 17.51 12.96
C ASN A 363 -19.13 18.98 13.22
N ASP A 364 -17.84 19.33 13.21
CA ASP A 364 -17.37 20.70 13.42
C ASP A 364 -17.64 21.54 12.15
N PRO A 365 -18.49 22.58 12.21
CA PRO A 365 -18.81 23.41 11.05
C PRO A 365 -17.59 24.08 10.42
N GLY A 366 -16.57 24.44 11.22
CA GLY A 366 -15.34 25.05 10.74
C GLY A 366 -14.48 24.06 9.95
N VAL A 367 -14.37 22.82 10.43
CA VAL A 367 -13.67 21.74 9.71
C VAL A 367 -14.40 21.40 8.42
N VAL A 368 -15.74 21.30 8.46
CA VAL A 368 -16.55 21.02 7.28
C VAL A 368 -16.40 22.13 6.23
N ALA A 369 -16.47 23.39 6.63
CA ALA A 369 -16.31 24.54 5.74
C ALA A 369 -14.91 24.57 5.10
N ALA A 370 -13.86 24.28 5.87
CA ALA A 370 -12.47 24.26 5.39
C ALA A 370 -12.17 23.07 4.46
N ALA A 371 -12.67 21.87 4.78
CA ALA A 371 -12.41 20.65 4.01
C ALA A 371 -13.22 20.57 2.71
N THR A 372 -14.43 21.15 2.68
CA THR A 372 -15.34 21.10 1.52
C THR A 372 -14.73 21.54 0.19
N PRO A 373 -14.15 22.76 0.04
CA PRO A 373 -13.58 23.20 -1.23
C PRO A 373 -12.38 22.34 -1.68
N ILE A 374 -11.66 21.79 -0.71
CA ILE A 374 -10.47 20.98 -0.96
C ILE A 374 -10.86 19.58 -1.38
N LEU A 375 -11.88 19.00 -0.78
CA LEU A 375 -12.40 17.71 -1.18
C LEU A 375 -12.86 17.73 -2.65
N ARG A 376 -13.40 18.87 -3.12
CA ARG A 376 -13.67 19.06 -4.55
C ARG A 376 -12.38 19.01 -5.38
N ALA A 377 -11.33 19.71 -4.96
CA ALA A 377 -10.04 19.67 -5.64
C ALA A 377 -9.43 18.26 -5.64
N ALA A 378 -9.56 17.51 -4.55
CA ALA A 378 -9.15 16.11 -4.45
C ALA A 378 -9.95 15.21 -5.40
N GLY A 379 -11.25 15.47 -5.57
CA GLY A 379 -12.08 14.80 -6.57
C GLY A 379 -11.57 15.01 -8.00
N LEU A 380 -11.17 16.23 -8.35
CA LEU A 380 -10.63 16.56 -9.67
C LEU A 380 -9.26 15.91 -9.94
N MET A 381 -8.47 15.58 -8.92
CA MET A 381 -7.16 14.94 -9.10
C MET A 381 -7.22 13.42 -9.28
N GLN A 382 -8.37 12.79 -9.00
CA GLN A 382 -8.52 11.32 -9.07
C GLN A 382 -8.10 10.70 -10.42
N PRO A 383 -8.41 11.27 -11.59
CA PRO A 383 -7.96 10.72 -12.86
C PRO A 383 -6.42 10.71 -12.98
N ALA A 384 -5.75 11.76 -12.54
CA ALA A 384 -4.28 11.85 -12.56
C ALA A 384 -3.64 10.85 -11.59
N LEU A 385 -4.25 10.66 -10.41
CA LEU A 385 -3.86 9.60 -9.47
C LEU A 385 -3.98 8.22 -10.10
N ALA A 386 -5.10 7.93 -10.77
CA ALA A 386 -5.33 6.66 -11.44
C ALA A 386 -4.26 6.35 -12.49
N VAL A 387 -3.93 7.33 -13.34
CA VAL A 387 -2.84 7.24 -14.31
C VAL A 387 -1.52 6.91 -13.60
N SER A 388 -1.17 7.67 -12.57
CA SER A 388 0.09 7.49 -11.84
C SER A 388 0.20 6.08 -11.26
N PHE A 389 -0.81 5.61 -10.52
CA PHE A 389 -0.77 4.29 -9.92
C PHE A 389 -0.68 3.18 -10.96
N ILE A 390 -1.53 3.20 -11.98
CA ILE A 390 -1.69 2.10 -12.93
C ILE A 390 -0.47 1.99 -13.85
N ILE A 391 0.01 3.12 -14.39
CA ILE A 391 1.17 3.13 -15.28
C ILE A 391 2.45 2.80 -14.50
N LEU A 392 2.65 3.35 -13.30
CA LEU A 392 3.80 2.95 -12.48
C LEU A 392 3.72 1.47 -12.06
N GLY A 393 2.53 0.93 -11.85
CA GLY A 393 2.30 -0.51 -11.67
C GLY A 393 2.75 -1.33 -12.88
N ALA A 394 2.40 -0.90 -14.09
CA ALA A 394 2.85 -1.50 -15.34
C ALA A 394 4.39 -1.50 -15.47
N LEU A 395 5.03 -0.35 -15.17
CA LEU A 395 6.49 -0.21 -15.21
C LEU A 395 7.18 -1.14 -14.19
N ARG A 396 6.66 -1.24 -12.96
CA ARG A 396 7.18 -2.19 -11.96
C ARG A 396 7.05 -3.63 -12.42
N GLY A 397 5.92 -4.00 -13.02
CA GLY A 397 5.72 -5.32 -13.63
C GLY A 397 6.65 -5.63 -14.80
N ALA A 398 7.03 -4.60 -15.55
CA ALA A 398 8.02 -4.70 -16.62
C ALA A 398 9.46 -4.84 -16.10
N GLY A 399 9.72 -4.47 -14.84
CA GLY A 399 11.06 -4.39 -14.25
C GLY A 399 11.69 -2.99 -14.30
N ASP A 400 10.99 -1.99 -14.83
CA ASP A 400 11.44 -0.59 -14.86
C ASP A 400 11.16 0.10 -13.52
N THR A 401 11.84 -0.31 -12.45
CA THR A 401 11.60 0.20 -11.09
C THR A 401 12.42 1.46 -10.75
N ARG A 402 13.48 1.72 -11.51
CA ARG A 402 14.32 2.92 -11.33
C ARG A 402 13.60 4.19 -11.78
N TRP A 403 12.82 4.10 -12.87
CA TRP A 403 12.07 5.26 -13.35
C TRP A 403 11.00 5.76 -12.34
N PRO A 404 10.14 4.90 -11.76
CA PRO A 404 9.24 5.28 -10.66
C PRO A 404 9.95 6.00 -9.50
N LEU A 405 11.10 5.50 -9.06
CA LEU A 405 11.93 6.16 -8.03
C LEU A 405 12.35 7.57 -8.44
N MET A 406 12.97 7.72 -9.62
CA MET A 406 13.44 9.01 -10.12
C MET A 406 12.27 9.99 -10.31
N SER A 407 11.15 9.52 -10.85
CA SER A 407 9.93 10.30 -11.00
C SER A 407 9.43 10.79 -9.65
N ARG A 408 9.41 9.94 -8.62
CA ARG A 408 8.99 10.32 -7.26
C ARG A 408 9.90 11.37 -6.64
N ILE A 409 11.21 11.22 -6.79
CA ILE A 409 12.17 12.21 -6.29
C ILE A 409 11.93 13.56 -6.99
N LEU A 410 11.80 13.58 -8.31
CA LEU A 410 11.58 14.82 -9.05
C LEU A 410 10.25 15.49 -8.68
N THR A 411 9.16 14.74 -8.65
CA THR A 411 7.82 15.33 -8.42
C THR A 411 7.61 15.71 -6.95
N THR A 412 8.02 14.86 -6.01
CA THR A 412 7.75 15.11 -4.60
C THR A 412 8.83 15.97 -3.93
N TRP A 413 10.12 15.75 -4.20
CA TRP A 413 11.19 16.53 -3.55
C TRP A 413 11.52 17.83 -4.27
N VAL A 414 11.67 17.77 -5.60
CA VAL A 414 12.11 18.94 -6.38
C VAL A 414 10.96 19.87 -6.72
N MET A 415 9.75 19.34 -6.91
CA MET A 415 8.58 20.16 -7.25
C MET A 415 7.68 20.41 -6.05
N ARG A 416 7.11 19.38 -5.41
CA ARG A 416 6.10 19.57 -4.35
C ARG A 416 6.60 20.36 -3.16
N LEU A 417 7.77 20.03 -2.59
CA LEU A 417 8.26 20.73 -1.39
C LEU A 417 8.56 22.22 -1.66
N PRO A 418 9.33 22.60 -2.70
CA PRO A 418 9.54 24.01 -3.02
C PRO A 418 8.25 24.73 -3.41
N LEU A 419 7.37 24.09 -4.16
CA LEU A 419 6.07 24.66 -4.52
C LEU A 419 5.20 24.89 -3.28
N THR A 420 5.23 23.98 -2.31
CA THR A 420 4.55 24.16 -1.01
C THR A 420 5.11 25.37 -0.27
N PHE A 421 6.43 25.50 -0.19
CA PHE A 421 7.08 26.65 0.42
C PHE A 421 6.68 27.97 -0.28
N LEU A 422 6.63 27.99 -1.61
CA LEU A 422 6.21 29.16 -2.36
C LEU A 422 4.73 29.50 -2.12
N LEU A 423 3.83 28.53 -2.32
CA LEU A 423 2.39 28.78 -2.26
C LEU A 423 1.91 29.09 -0.84
N VAL A 424 2.51 28.47 0.18
CA VAL A 424 2.08 28.59 1.58
C VAL A 424 2.94 29.60 2.34
N GLY A 425 4.26 29.54 2.20
CA GLY A 425 5.18 30.39 2.94
C GLY A 425 5.35 31.80 2.36
N VAL A 426 5.23 31.97 1.04
CA VAL A 426 5.44 33.26 0.38
C VAL A 426 4.12 33.90 -0.08
N LEU A 427 3.24 33.12 -0.71
CA LEU A 427 1.97 33.62 -1.26
C LEU A 427 0.78 33.51 -0.29
N ASP A 428 0.98 32.91 0.88
CA ASP A 428 -0.01 32.75 1.94
C ASP A 428 -1.37 32.19 1.49
N LEU A 429 -1.34 31.24 0.52
CA LEU A 429 -2.56 30.58 0.03
C LEU A 429 -3.12 29.53 1.01
N GLY A 430 -2.53 29.42 2.20
CA GLY A 430 -2.92 28.50 3.25
C GLY A 430 -3.12 27.06 2.76
N LEU A 431 -4.26 26.48 3.12
CA LEU A 431 -4.56 25.08 2.80
C LEU A 431 -4.82 24.83 1.31
N ALA A 432 -5.28 25.84 0.56
CA ALA A 432 -5.40 25.73 -0.89
C ALA A 432 -4.02 25.56 -1.54
N GLY A 433 -2.99 26.27 -1.04
CA GLY A 433 -1.61 26.13 -1.49
C GLY A 433 -1.05 24.72 -1.29
N ILE A 434 -1.30 24.11 -0.12
CA ILE A 434 -0.93 22.72 0.21
C ILE A 434 -1.48 21.74 -0.84
N TRP A 435 -2.78 21.83 -1.13
CA TRP A 435 -3.45 20.90 -2.03
C TRP A 435 -3.17 21.17 -3.51
N LEU A 436 -2.91 22.42 -3.90
CA LEU A 436 -2.43 22.74 -5.23
C LEU A 436 -1.03 22.15 -5.48
N ALA A 437 -0.14 22.20 -4.49
CA ALA A 437 1.16 21.54 -4.57
C ALA A 437 1.03 20.01 -4.70
N MET A 438 0.10 19.40 -3.96
CA MET A 438 -0.21 17.96 -4.09
C MET A 438 -0.79 17.60 -5.45
N ALA A 439 -1.76 18.36 -5.95
CA ALA A 439 -2.36 18.13 -7.25
C ALA A 439 -1.31 18.25 -8.38
N THR A 440 -0.39 19.20 -8.25
CA THR A 440 0.73 19.38 -9.20
C THR A 440 1.70 18.20 -9.15
N ASP A 441 2.07 17.69 -7.97
CA ASP A 441 2.91 16.50 -7.79
C ASP A 441 2.34 15.30 -8.55
N PHE A 442 1.10 14.94 -8.25
CA PHE A 442 0.46 13.77 -8.86
C PHE A 442 0.18 13.94 -10.35
N THR A 443 -0.16 15.16 -10.79
CA THR A 443 -0.35 15.45 -12.22
C THR A 443 0.97 15.31 -12.98
N LEU A 444 2.07 15.86 -12.45
CA LEU A 444 3.39 15.72 -13.06
C LEU A 444 3.85 14.26 -13.07
N GLN A 445 3.60 13.52 -11.99
CA GLN A 445 3.90 12.08 -11.92
C GLN A 445 3.11 11.28 -12.97
N ALA A 446 1.83 11.61 -13.18
CA ALA A 446 1.02 11.00 -14.22
C ALA A 446 1.60 11.26 -15.62
N ILE A 447 1.97 12.51 -15.90
CA ILE A 447 2.59 12.92 -17.18
C ILE A 447 3.91 12.18 -17.40
N MET A 448 4.80 12.16 -16.40
CA MET A 448 6.08 11.47 -16.49
C MET A 448 5.93 9.95 -16.66
N ALA A 449 4.96 9.34 -15.99
CA ALA A 449 4.65 7.93 -16.13
C ALA A 449 4.14 7.61 -17.55
N LEU A 450 3.19 8.39 -18.06
CA LEU A 450 2.67 8.24 -19.43
C LEU A 450 3.76 8.45 -20.48
N TRP A 451 4.60 9.47 -20.31
CA TRP A 451 5.71 9.75 -21.22
C TRP A 451 6.69 8.56 -21.29
N ARG A 452 7.10 8.03 -20.14
CA ARG A 452 7.98 6.86 -20.08
C ARG A 452 7.33 5.62 -20.69
N PHE A 453 6.04 5.43 -20.44
CA PHE A 453 5.29 4.31 -20.98
C PHE A 453 5.15 4.41 -22.51
N ALA A 454 4.82 5.58 -23.03
CA ALA A 454 4.71 5.84 -24.47
C ALA A 454 6.05 5.69 -25.20
N ALA A 455 7.17 6.05 -24.55
CA ALA A 455 8.51 5.87 -25.11
C ALA A 455 8.91 4.39 -25.31
N GLY A 456 8.19 3.43 -24.74
CA GLY A 456 8.31 2.01 -25.05
C GLY A 456 9.58 1.30 -24.57
N HIS A 457 10.52 1.99 -23.92
CA HIS A 457 11.77 1.41 -23.39
C HIS A 457 11.53 0.22 -22.45
N TRP A 458 10.46 0.29 -21.65
CA TRP A 458 10.06 -0.77 -20.73
C TRP A 458 9.75 -2.10 -21.43
N LYS A 459 9.38 -2.08 -22.73
CA LYS A 459 9.07 -3.28 -23.52
C LYS A 459 10.31 -4.16 -23.77
N ARG A 460 11.52 -3.60 -23.63
CA ARG A 460 12.81 -4.27 -23.92
C ARG A 460 13.60 -4.64 -22.67
N ILE A 461 13.06 -4.41 -21.48
CA ILE A 461 13.77 -4.67 -20.24
C ILE A 461 13.80 -6.18 -19.97
N GLU A 462 15.03 -6.68 -19.77
CA GLU A 462 15.32 -8.00 -19.25
C GLU A 462 15.54 -7.90 -17.75
N VAL A 463 14.85 -8.77 -17.01
CA VAL A 463 14.85 -8.84 -15.53
C VAL A 463 15.54 -10.10 -15.07
#